data_AF-A0A3D2C3W1-F1
#
_entry.id   AF-A0A3D2C3W1-F1
#
_cell.length_a   1.000
_cell.length_b   1.000
_cell.length_c   1.000
_cell.angle_alpha   90.00
_cell.angle_beta   90.00
_cell.angle_gamma   90.00
#
_symmetry.space_group_name_H-M   'P 1'
#
loop_
_entity.id
_entity.type
_entity.pdbx_description
1 polymer ?
#
loop_
_entity_poly.entity_id
_entity_poly.type
_entity_poly.pdbx_seq_one_letter_code
_entity_poly.pdbx_strand_id
1 'polypeptide(L)'
;MQWSARAWSVLGGLAIGLAGCGKPSASSDGTESWWLLPDLGDEDDGAEDEAGETEDDEDVEAGGYFWGEAALVDGSLDWGALGFYAASEDGTLTCEVEYSVASAVSAAGCDACAFAYAFTYGALDVSEGEGSTCERFGWTELEGQSIMVGASGETLMVLEGSDWVEAGESEQDGSDWFFEGRVE
;
A
#
# COMPACT_ATOMS: atom_id res chain seq x y z
N MET A 1 -10.80 25.21 -44.69
CA MET A 1 -9.77 24.19 -45.01
C MET A 1 -8.45 24.83 -44.61
N GLN A 2 -7.67 24.39 -43.64
CA GLN A 2 -7.37 23.04 -43.17
C GLN A 2 -6.75 23.19 -41.77
N TRP A 3 -7.19 22.39 -40.79
CA TRP A 3 -6.55 22.30 -39.47
C TRP A 3 -5.27 21.47 -39.58
N SER A 4 -4.25 21.79 -38.79
CA SER A 4 -3.11 20.89 -38.55
C SER A 4 -3.03 20.60 -37.05
N ALA A 5 -3.74 19.56 -36.64
CA ALA A 5 -3.46 18.84 -35.41
C ALA A 5 -2.20 17.98 -35.64
N ARG A 6 -1.22 18.05 -34.74
CA ARG A 6 -0.16 17.05 -34.67
C ARG A 6 -0.57 16.01 -33.64
N ALA A 7 -1.02 14.87 -34.15
CA ALA A 7 -1.18 13.63 -33.41
C ALA A 7 0.17 12.92 -33.38
N TRP A 8 0.59 12.43 -32.21
CA TRP A 8 1.53 11.33 -32.09
C TRP A 8 0.81 10.17 -31.43
N SER A 9 0.40 9.22 -32.27
CA SER A 9 0.12 7.85 -31.89
C SER A 9 1.42 7.08 -31.98
N VAL A 10 1.85 6.45 -30.91
CA VAL A 10 2.71 5.26 -30.97
C VAL A 10 1.87 4.11 -30.45
N LEU A 11 1.46 3.26 -31.39
CA LEU A 11 0.76 2.00 -31.20
C LEU A 11 1.78 0.87 -31.23
N GLY A 12 1.54 -0.15 -30.39
CA GLY A 12 2.12 -1.49 -30.49
C GLY A 12 3.19 -1.72 -29.42
N GLY A 13 2.95 -2.44 -28.33
CA GLY A 13 2.11 -3.62 -28.19
C GLY A 13 3.02 -4.81 -27.93
N LEU A 14 3.16 -5.18 -26.66
CA LEU A 14 3.63 -6.50 -26.25
C LEU A 14 2.74 -6.97 -25.11
N ALA A 15 1.82 -7.87 -25.43
CA ALA A 15 1.07 -8.64 -24.45
C ALA A 15 1.77 -9.97 -24.25
N ILE A 16 2.43 -10.15 -23.10
CA ILE A 16 2.84 -11.42 -22.46
C ILE A 16 3.03 -11.06 -20.98
N GLY A 17 2.33 -11.58 -19.98
CA GLY A 17 1.28 -12.60 -19.97
C GLY A 17 0.55 -12.60 -18.62
N LEU A 18 -0.64 -13.18 -18.63
CA LEU A 18 -1.34 -13.64 -17.43
C LEU A 18 -0.47 -14.71 -16.75
N ALA A 19 0.19 -14.34 -15.67
CA ALA A 19 0.66 -15.22 -14.63
C ALA A 19 0.21 -14.55 -13.33
N GLY A 20 -0.58 -15.26 -12.53
CA GLY A 20 -1.15 -14.71 -11.31
C GLY A 20 -0.07 -14.05 -10.46
N CYS A 21 -0.39 -12.88 -9.95
CA CYS A 21 0.35 -12.24 -8.86
C CYS A 21 0.21 -13.16 -7.64
N GLY A 22 1.04 -14.20 -7.58
CA GLY A 22 1.28 -14.89 -6.34
C GLY A 22 2.03 -13.90 -5.46
N LYS A 23 1.41 -13.51 -4.34
CA LYS A 23 2.09 -12.86 -3.21
C LYS A 23 3.47 -13.54 -3.04
N PRO A 24 4.58 -12.80 -3.00
CA PRO A 24 5.83 -13.40 -2.58
C PRO A 24 5.61 -14.03 -1.20
N SER A 25 5.94 -15.32 -1.08
CA SER A 25 5.82 -16.04 0.18
C SER A 25 6.61 -15.31 1.26
N ALA A 26 5.97 -15.11 2.43
CA ALA A 26 6.57 -14.54 3.63
C ALA A 26 8.03 -14.99 3.81
N SER A 27 8.92 -14.04 4.09
CA SER A 27 10.35 -14.33 4.28
C SER A 27 10.51 -15.34 5.41
N SER A 28 11.32 -16.39 5.16
CA SER A 28 11.46 -17.51 6.10
C SER A 28 12.51 -17.25 7.18
N ASP A 29 12.88 -16.00 7.45
CA ASP A 29 14.04 -15.62 8.24
C ASP A 29 13.74 -14.96 9.61
N GLY A 30 12.48 -14.96 10.03
CA GLY A 30 12.12 -14.66 11.42
C GLY A 30 11.94 -13.17 11.73
N THR A 31 11.67 -12.36 10.70
CA THR A 31 10.95 -11.09 10.84
C THR A 31 9.48 -11.42 11.07
N GLU A 32 8.98 -11.19 12.29
CA GLU A 32 7.57 -11.36 12.62
C GLU A 32 6.77 -10.40 11.74
N SER A 33 6.01 -10.95 10.81
CA SER A 33 5.28 -10.21 9.78
C SER A 33 3.98 -9.67 10.38
N TRP A 34 4.07 -8.64 11.23
CA TRP A 34 2.89 -7.99 11.84
C TRP A 34 1.97 -7.28 10.82
N TRP A 35 2.34 -7.31 9.54
CA TRP A 35 1.69 -6.64 8.40
C TRP A 35 0.97 -7.58 7.42
N LEU A 36 0.80 -8.86 7.75
CA LEU A 36 -0.16 -9.69 7.02
C LEU A 36 -1.56 -9.30 7.49
N LEU A 37 -2.16 -8.29 6.83
CA LEU A 37 -3.55 -7.94 7.08
C LEU A 37 -4.41 -9.21 7.01
N PRO A 38 -5.27 -9.46 8.02
CA PRO A 38 -6.15 -10.61 7.99
C PRO A 38 -7.03 -10.50 6.74
N ASP A 39 -6.88 -11.49 5.85
CA ASP A 39 -7.68 -11.64 4.64
C ASP A 39 -9.16 -11.42 4.98
N LEU A 40 -9.85 -10.51 4.29
CA LEU A 40 -11.27 -10.22 4.48
C LEU A 40 -12.18 -11.38 4.07
N GLY A 41 -11.60 -12.56 3.84
CA GLY A 41 -12.27 -13.83 3.75
C GLY A 41 -12.83 -14.01 2.35
N ASP A 42 -12.01 -14.60 1.48
CA ASP A 42 -12.58 -15.46 0.45
C ASP A 42 -13.39 -16.55 1.17
N GLU A 43 -14.73 -16.40 1.20
CA GLU A 43 -15.65 -17.46 1.64
C GLU A 43 -15.55 -18.64 0.65
N ASP A 44 -14.47 -19.43 0.71
CA ASP A 44 -14.37 -20.73 0.05
C ASP A 44 -14.85 -21.83 0.99
N ASP A 45 -15.71 -22.65 0.42
CA ASP A 45 -16.68 -23.51 1.04
C ASP A 45 -16.09 -24.86 1.46
N GLY A 46 -15.94 -25.03 2.78
CA GLY A 46 -16.12 -26.34 3.42
C GLY A 46 -14.85 -27.09 3.80
N ALA A 47 -14.56 -27.07 5.09
CA ALA A 47 -14.03 -28.24 5.79
C ALA A 47 -14.50 -28.20 7.25
N GLU A 48 -15.16 -29.28 7.66
CA GLU A 48 -15.51 -29.55 9.05
C GLU A 48 -14.22 -29.83 9.87
N ASP A 49 -14.27 -29.45 11.15
CA ASP A 49 -13.49 -29.98 12.28
C ASP A 49 -12.06 -29.45 12.51
N GLU A 50 -11.89 -28.56 13.49
CA GLU A 50 -11.34 -28.83 14.84
C GLU A 50 -11.05 -27.49 15.56
N ALA A 51 -11.61 -27.31 16.75
CA ALA A 51 -11.56 -26.05 17.51
C ALA A 51 -10.38 -25.98 18.51
N GLY A 52 -9.72 -24.82 18.54
CA GLY A 52 -8.87 -24.32 19.64
C GLY A 52 -7.39 -24.65 19.44
N GLU A 53 -6.49 -23.69 19.25
CA GLU A 53 -6.38 -22.37 19.86
C GLU A 53 -6.39 -21.29 18.78
N THR A 54 -7.04 -20.16 19.09
CA THR A 54 -7.07 -18.96 18.26
C THR A 54 -5.63 -18.56 17.94
N GLU A 55 -5.30 -18.49 16.64
CA GLU A 55 -4.19 -17.66 16.18
C GLU A 55 -4.36 -16.33 16.92
N ASP A 56 -3.29 -15.80 17.52
CA ASP A 56 -3.29 -14.46 18.08
C ASP A 56 -3.46 -13.52 16.89
N ASP A 57 -4.71 -13.38 16.41
CA ASP A 57 -5.12 -12.36 15.45
C ASP A 57 -4.85 -11.06 16.20
N GLU A 58 -3.70 -10.44 15.95
CA GLU A 58 -3.31 -9.18 16.58
C GLU A 58 -4.47 -8.20 16.34
N ASP A 59 -5.21 -7.90 17.41
CA ASP A 59 -6.41 -7.07 17.35
C ASP A 59 -6.05 -5.74 16.67
N VAL A 60 -6.43 -5.56 15.40
CA VAL A 60 -6.16 -4.32 14.66
C VAL A 60 -6.80 -3.18 15.43
N GLU A 61 -6.00 -2.21 15.87
CA GLU A 61 -6.54 -1.11 16.65
C GLU A 61 -7.55 -0.32 15.81
N ALA A 62 -8.69 0.02 16.40
CA ALA A 62 -9.72 0.78 15.70
C ALA A 62 -9.19 2.11 15.14
N GLY A 63 -9.56 2.42 13.89
CA GLY A 63 -9.09 3.60 13.19
C GLY A 63 -8.94 3.39 11.70
N GLY A 64 -8.51 4.43 11.00
CA GLY A 64 -8.06 4.36 9.61
C GLY A 64 -6.54 4.38 9.56
N TYR A 65 -5.98 3.66 8.61
CA TYR A 65 -4.55 3.50 8.44
C TYR A 65 -4.19 3.63 6.97
N PHE A 66 -3.02 4.20 6.75
CA PHE A 66 -2.31 4.24 5.48
C PHE A 66 -1.11 3.33 5.63
N TRP A 67 -0.85 2.51 4.61
CA TRP A 67 0.31 1.63 4.60
C TRP A 67 0.95 1.61 3.22
N GLY A 68 2.18 1.11 3.16
CA GLY A 68 2.81 0.77 1.90
C GLY A 68 4.07 -0.05 2.06
N GLU A 69 4.39 -0.71 0.95
CA GLU A 69 5.58 -1.52 0.78
C GLU A 69 6.22 -1.15 -0.56
N ALA A 70 7.54 -0.98 -0.58
CA ALA A 70 8.27 -0.73 -1.80
C ALA A 70 9.65 -1.37 -1.78
N ALA A 71 9.94 -2.18 -2.79
CA ALA A 71 11.26 -2.67 -3.08
C ALA A 71 12.02 -1.70 -3.99
N LEU A 72 13.12 -1.16 -3.48
CA LEU A 72 13.93 -0.15 -4.16
C LEU A 72 15.31 -0.71 -4.48
N VAL A 73 15.53 -1.05 -5.76
CA VAL A 73 16.80 -1.58 -6.26
C VAL A 73 17.55 -0.48 -7.01
N ASP A 74 18.77 -0.17 -6.55
CA ASP A 74 19.60 0.92 -7.10
C ASP A 74 18.88 2.27 -7.18
N GLY A 75 17.97 2.54 -6.23
CA GLY A 75 17.16 3.76 -6.17
C GLY A 75 16.03 3.82 -7.19
N SER A 76 15.73 2.72 -7.88
CA SER A 76 14.58 2.57 -8.76
C SER A 76 13.57 1.61 -8.14
N LEU A 77 12.28 1.88 -8.38
CA LEU A 77 11.21 0.96 -7.99
C LEU A 77 11.33 -0.34 -8.77
N ASP A 78 11.40 -1.47 -8.05
CA ASP A 78 11.22 -2.80 -8.63
C ASP A 78 9.73 -3.18 -8.58
N TRP A 79 9.13 -3.11 -7.40
CA TRP A 79 7.71 -3.29 -7.15
C TRP A 79 7.28 -2.54 -5.88
N GLY A 80 5.97 -2.38 -5.69
CA GLY A 80 5.42 -1.85 -4.45
C GLY A 80 3.90 -1.81 -4.45
N ALA A 81 3.33 -1.68 -3.26
CA ALA A 81 1.93 -1.49 -2.99
C ALA A 81 1.72 -0.30 -2.04
N LEU A 82 0.61 0.40 -2.19
CA LEU A 82 0.13 1.41 -1.25
C LEU A 82 -1.31 1.12 -0.95
N GLY A 83 -1.73 1.29 0.29
CA GLY A 83 -3.10 1.01 0.65
C GLY A 83 -3.59 1.80 1.83
N PHE A 84 -4.87 1.58 2.09
CA PHE A 84 -5.54 2.06 3.28
C PHE A 84 -6.42 0.95 3.82
N TYR A 85 -6.51 0.86 5.13
CA TYR A 85 -7.49 0.01 5.77
C TYR A 85 -8.15 0.75 6.94
N ALA A 86 -9.33 0.29 7.34
CA ALA A 86 -10.01 0.82 8.51
C ALA A 86 -10.58 -0.32 9.35
N ALA A 87 -10.33 -0.30 10.66
CA ALA A 87 -10.85 -1.28 11.60
C ALA A 87 -11.88 -0.64 12.57
N SER A 88 -12.89 -1.42 12.96
CA SER A 88 -13.85 -1.06 14.01
C SER A 88 -13.29 -1.28 15.41
N GLU A 89 -14.05 -0.85 16.44
CA GLU A 89 -13.67 -0.99 17.86
C GLU A 89 -13.43 -2.43 18.32
N ASP A 90 -13.96 -3.40 17.59
CA ASP A 90 -13.79 -4.84 17.83
C ASP A 90 -12.67 -5.47 16.97
N GLY A 91 -11.85 -4.66 16.31
CA GLY A 91 -10.73 -5.11 15.47
C GLY A 91 -11.13 -5.61 14.08
N THR A 92 -12.43 -5.62 13.74
CA THR A 92 -12.88 -6.07 12.42
C THR A 92 -12.50 -5.06 11.34
N LEU A 93 -11.84 -5.51 10.27
CA LEU A 93 -11.60 -4.70 9.08
C LEU A 93 -12.94 -4.35 8.40
N THR A 94 -13.20 -3.04 8.29
CA THR A 94 -14.42 -2.47 7.70
C THR A 94 -14.22 -1.97 6.28
N CYS A 95 -12.97 -1.75 5.89
CA CYS A 95 -12.55 -1.31 4.57
C CYS A 95 -11.07 -1.65 4.37
N GLU A 96 -10.72 -2.13 3.20
CA GLU A 96 -9.34 -2.24 2.73
C GLU A 96 -9.26 -1.88 1.24
N VAL A 97 -8.27 -1.10 0.88
CA VAL A 97 -7.89 -0.85 -0.51
C VAL A 97 -6.39 -1.02 -0.68
N GLU A 98 -6.01 -1.60 -1.81
CA GLU A 98 -4.61 -1.73 -2.21
C GLU A 98 -4.45 -1.25 -3.65
N TYR A 99 -3.40 -0.46 -3.88
CA TYR A 99 -2.96 0.00 -5.18
C TYR A 99 -1.56 -0.52 -5.47
N SER A 100 -1.34 -0.96 -6.70
CA SER A 100 0.02 -1.06 -7.24
C SER A 100 0.73 0.31 -7.19
N VAL A 101 2.06 0.33 -7.07
CA VAL A 101 2.84 1.57 -7.22
C VAL A 101 3.19 1.78 -8.69
N ALA A 102 2.67 2.85 -9.30
CA ALA A 102 2.97 3.18 -10.70
C ALA A 102 4.37 3.78 -10.88
N SER A 103 4.85 4.54 -9.90
CA SER A 103 6.22 5.07 -9.89
C SER A 103 6.65 5.53 -8.50
N ALA A 104 7.97 5.55 -8.28
CA ALA A 104 8.62 6.15 -7.12
C ALA A 104 9.72 7.10 -7.60
N VAL A 105 9.74 8.33 -7.09
CA VAL A 105 10.78 9.31 -7.39
C VAL A 105 11.32 9.87 -6.09
N SER A 106 12.64 9.97 -5.94
CA SER A 106 13.23 10.55 -4.73
C SER A 106 12.70 11.97 -4.48
N ALA A 107 12.18 12.18 -3.27
CA ALA A 107 11.69 13.47 -2.80
C ALA A 107 12.79 14.21 -2.02
N ALA A 108 12.72 15.54 -2.05
CA ALA A 108 13.64 16.41 -1.32
C ALA A 108 12.87 17.24 -0.27
N GLY A 109 13.60 17.84 0.67
CA GLY A 109 13.04 18.76 1.65
C GLY A 109 12.60 18.14 2.97
N CYS A 110 12.80 16.82 3.17
CA CYS A 110 12.74 16.21 4.50
C CYS A 110 14.15 16.16 5.09
N ASP A 111 14.54 17.18 5.85
CA ASP A 111 15.89 17.25 6.43
C ASP A 111 16.13 16.18 7.52
N ALA A 112 15.05 15.68 8.14
CA ALA A 112 15.11 14.60 9.13
C ALA A 112 15.21 13.21 8.48
N CYS A 113 14.76 13.07 7.24
CA CYS A 113 14.67 11.77 6.60
C CYS A 113 16.03 11.28 6.12
N ALA A 114 16.31 9.99 6.33
CA ALA A 114 17.40 9.29 5.67
C ALA A 114 17.16 9.19 4.16
N PHE A 115 15.91 8.96 3.77
CA PHE A 115 15.44 8.99 2.38
C PHE A 115 13.95 9.35 2.34
N ALA A 116 13.49 9.85 1.19
CA ALA A 116 12.09 10.17 0.95
C ALA A 116 11.74 9.93 -0.52
N TYR A 117 10.49 9.58 -0.79
CA TYR A 117 9.96 9.30 -2.11
C TYR A 117 8.59 9.95 -2.30
N ALA A 118 8.35 10.41 -3.52
CA ALA A 118 7.02 10.66 -4.06
C ALA A 118 6.57 9.37 -4.78
N PHE A 119 5.65 8.62 -4.17
CA PHE A 119 5.01 7.49 -4.82
C PHE A 119 3.76 7.94 -5.55
N THR A 120 3.50 7.34 -6.71
CA THR A 120 2.25 7.53 -7.46
C THR A 120 1.42 6.27 -7.38
N TYR A 121 0.18 6.40 -6.92
CA TYR A 121 -0.81 5.31 -6.92
C TYR A 121 -1.03 4.85 -8.36
N GLY A 122 -0.89 3.54 -8.59
CA GLY A 122 -1.20 2.87 -9.84
C GLY A 122 -2.65 2.42 -9.89
N ALA A 123 -2.87 1.28 -10.55
CA ALA A 123 -4.20 0.68 -10.59
C ALA A 123 -4.57 0.13 -9.21
N LEU A 124 -5.84 0.32 -8.84
CA LEU A 124 -6.48 -0.32 -7.69
C LEU A 124 -6.54 -1.84 -7.94
N ASP A 125 -5.97 -2.62 -7.04
CA ASP A 125 -5.91 -4.09 -7.12
C ASP A 125 -6.92 -4.73 -6.17
N VAL A 126 -7.00 -4.22 -4.93
CA VAL A 126 -7.93 -4.70 -3.89
C VAL A 126 -8.88 -3.59 -3.48
N SER A 127 -10.15 -3.93 -3.29
CA SER A 127 -11.15 -3.06 -2.66
C SER A 127 -12.18 -3.93 -1.97
N GLU A 128 -12.05 -4.05 -0.67
CA GLU A 128 -12.82 -4.96 0.17
C GLU A 128 -13.40 -4.22 1.39
N GLY A 129 -14.44 -4.80 2.01
CA GLY A 129 -15.08 -4.23 3.19
C GLY A 129 -16.60 -4.07 3.08
N GLU A 130 -17.23 -3.81 4.22
CA GLU A 130 -18.68 -3.74 4.33
C GLU A 130 -19.25 -2.44 3.72
N GLY A 131 -19.98 -2.60 2.62
CA GLY A 131 -20.68 -1.50 1.96
C GLY A 131 -19.73 -0.46 1.34
N SER A 132 -20.27 0.68 0.91
CA SER A 132 -19.51 1.76 0.27
C SER A 132 -18.56 2.53 1.20
N THR A 133 -17.98 1.87 2.21
CA THR A 133 -17.19 2.50 3.28
C THR A 133 -15.87 3.06 2.73
N CYS A 134 -15.12 2.29 1.94
CA CYS A 134 -13.92 2.78 1.25
C CYS A 134 -14.21 3.98 0.33
N GLU A 135 -15.33 3.94 -0.40
CA GLU A 135 -15.78 5.05 -1.25
C GLU A 135 -16.12 6.30 -0.41
N ARG A 136 -16.72 6.14 0.77
CA ARG A 136 -17.04 7.28 1.67
C ARG A 136 -15.79 7.95 2.20
N PHE A 137 -14.73 7.18 2.46
CA PHE A 137 -13.43 7.74 2.82
C PHE A 137 -12.70 8.36 1.62
N GLY A 138 -13.15 8.09 0.39
CA GLY A 138 -12.53 8.58 -0.83
C GLY A 138 -11.25 7.82 -1.19
N TRP A 139 -11.07 6.60 -0.67
CA TRP A 139 -9.86 5.82 -0.85
C TRP A 139 -9.86 4.98 -2.14
N THR A 140 -10.95 4.93 -2.89
CA THR A 140 -11.10 4.12 -4.11
C THR A 140 -10.78 4.87 -5.42
N GLU A 141 -10.50 6.18 -5.35
CA GLU A 141 -10.24 7.03 -6.53
C GLU A 141 -8.85 7.71 -6.49
N LEU A 142 -7.81 6.99 -6.06
CA LEU A 142 -6.46 7.54 -5.88
C LEU A 142 -5.52 7.32 -7.08
N GLU A 143 -5.90 6.52 -8.08
CA GLU A 143 -5.05 6.24 -9.25
C GLU A 143 -4.51 7.53 -9.89
N GLY A 144 -3.19 7.57 -10.09
CA GLY A 144 -2.47 8.70 -10.67
C GLY A 144 -2.20 9.87 -9.71
N GLN A 145 -2.72 9.83 -8.48
CA GLN A 145 -2.35 10.77 -7.42
C GLN A 145 -1.00 10.38 -6.81
N SER A 146 -0.38 11.30 -6.08
CA SER A 146 0.91 11.04 -5.44
C SER A 146 0.89 11.34 -3.95
N ILE A 147 1.59 10.51 -3.18
CA ILE A 147 1.90 10.73 -1.78
C ILE A 147 3.40 10.90 -1.62
N MET A 148 3.81 11.78 -0.70
CA MET A 148 5.21 11.97 -0.35
C MET A 148 5.45 11.45 1.05
N VAL A 149 6.31 10.43 1.14
CA VAL A 149 6.66 9.73 2.37
C VAL A 149 8.17 9.63 2.50
N GLY A 150 8.67 9.55 3.72
CA GLY A 150 10.09 9.35 3.99
C GLY A 150 10.32 8.68 5.34
N ALA A 151 11.53 8.17 5.52
CA ALA A 151 11.92 7.46 6.74
C ALA A 151 12.92 8.31 7.54
N SER A 152 12.62 8.57 8.81
CA SER A 152 13.53 9.19 9.79
C SER A 152 13.86 8.16 10.88
N GLY A 153 14.77 7.23 10.57
CA GLY A 153 14.97 6.05 11.42
C GLY A 153 13.75 5.12 11.30
N GLU A 154 13.17 4.74 12.44
CA GLU A 154 11.98 3.89 12.51
C GLU A 154 10.66 4.69 12.37
N THR A 155 10.75 6.00 12.13
CA THR A 155 9.59 6.88 12.03
C THR A 155 9.23 7.18 10.58
N LEU A 156 7.96 6.97 10.24
CA LEU A 156 7.37 7.43 8.98
C LEU A 156 7.10 8.94 9.05
N MET A 157 7.61 9.64 8.05
CA MET A 157 7.34 11.03 7.77
C MET A 157 6.44 11.16 6.55
N VAL A 158 5.38 11.96 6.61
CA VAL A 158 4.49 12.27 5.48
C VAL A 158 4.54 13.77 5.21
N LEU A 159 4.52 14.17 3.93
CA LEU A 159 4.38 15.59 3.59
C LEU A 159 2.91 16.01 3.65
N GLU A 160 2.59 16.89 4.59
CA GLU A 160 1.29 17.54 4.70
C GLU A 160 1.40 19.02 4.33
N GLY A 161 0.78 19.40 3.22
CA GLY A 161 0.88 20.76 2.69
C GLY A 161 2.33 21.10 2.28
N SER A 162 3.05 21.81 3.15
CA SER A 162 4.46 22.17 2.95
C SER A 162 5.40 21.60 4.01
N ASP A 163 4.87 20.89 5.00
CA ASP A 163 5.61 20.46 6.18
C ASP A 163 5.67 18.93 6.23
N TRP A 164 6.82 18.40 6.64
CA TRP A 164 6.97 16.97 6.93
C TRP A 164 6.58 16.71 8.38
N VAL A 165 5.63 15.80 8.59
CA VAL A 165 5.10 15.45 9.91
C VAL A 165 5.31 13.97 10.19
N GLU A 166 5.49 13.62 11.46
CA GLU A 166 5.52 12.23 11.91
C GLU A 166 4.10 11.65 11.78
N ALA A 167 3.97 10.54 11.06
CA ALA A 167 2.66 9.93 10.76
C ALA A 167 2.55 8.47 11.24
N GLY A 168 3.68 7.83 11.59
CA GLY A 168 3.68 6.47 12.08
C GLY A 168 5.06 5.83 12.04
N GLU A 169 5.09 4.57 11.65
CA GLU A 169 6.25 3.69 11.73
C GLU A 169 6.79 3.34 10.35
N SER A 170 8.09 3.11 10.27
CA SER A 170 8.82 2.82 9.05
C SER A 170 9.91 1.80 9.33
N GLU A 171 9.99 0.74 8.55
CA GLU A 171 11.01 -0.29 8.67
C GLU A 171 11.68 -0.54 7.32
N GLN A 172 13.01 -0.58 7.30
CA GLN A 172 13.78 -0.93 6.11
C GLN A 172 14.56 -2.21 6.37
N ASP A 173 14.24 -3.26 5.61
CA ASP A 173 15.00 -4.51 5.58
C ASP A 173 15.59 -4.74 4.18
N GLY A 174 16.91 -4.65 4.08
CA GLY A 174 17.61 -4.74 2.81
C GLY A 174 17.13 -3.69 1.78
N SER A 175 16.49 -4.16 0.71
CA SER A 175 15.92 -3.31 -0.35
C SER A 175 14.45 -2.97 -0.14
N ASP A 176 13.79 -3.64 0.80
CA ASP A 176 12.37 -3.55 1.03
C ASP A 176 12.11 -2.51 2.11
N TRP A 177 11.17 -1.62 1.84
CA TRP A 177 10.74 -0.57 2.75
C TRP A 177 9.26 -0.71 3.02
N PHE A 178 8.94 -0.87 4.31
CA PHE A 178 7.59 -0.97 4.85
C PHE A 178 7.30 0.27 5.67
N PHE A 179 6.07 0.75 5.61
CA PHE A 179 5.62 1.84 6.46
C PHE A 179 4.12 1.81 6.69
N GLU A 180 3.72 2.33 7.83
CA GLU A 180 2.33 2.47 8.21
C GLU A 180 2.13 3.74 9.04
N GLY A 181 0.98 4.38 8.88
CA GLY A 181 0.58 5.51 9.71
C GLY A 181 -0.93 5.57 9.89
N ARG A 182 -1.36 6.19 10.99
CA ARG A 182 -2.78 6.44 11.24
C ARG A 182 -3.28 7.61 10.38
N VAL A 183 -4.52 7.49 9.91
CA VAL A 183 -5.25 8.55 9.20
C VAL A 183 -6.29 9.13 10.15
N GLU A 184 -6.18 10.43 10.45
CA GLU A 184 -7.12 11.19 11.31
C GLU A 184 -8.34 11.75 10.57
#